data_AF-A0A965A3N0-F1
#
_entry.id   AF-A0A965A3N0-F1
#
_cell.length_a   1.000
_cell.length_b   1.000
_cell.length_c   1.000
_cell.angle_alpha   90.00
_cell.angle_beta   90.00
_cell.angle_gamma   90.00
#
_symmetry.space_group_name_H-M   'P 1'
#
loop_
_entity.id
_entity.type
_entity.pdbx_description
1 polymer ?
#
loop_
_entity_poly.entity_id
_entity_poly.type
_entity_poly.pdbx_seq_one_letter_code
_entity_poly.pdbx_strand_id
1 'polypeptide(L)'
;MEFARFHGARSASALLKVSATRPSSVASLRTAQSAPIFTAGTFLIGLGAGLFGHGTLTATMQSAPKEQVGLALGAWGAVQATAAGLAMAIGGVVRDLVVAMGDAGAFLGREFAGAATGYVVVYIIELILLVATLICMAPLVKKRNARESTQ
;
A
#
# COMPACT_ATOMS: atom_id res chain seq x y z
N MET A 1 -53.72 44.28 -13.88
CA MET A 1 -52.58 44.58 -12.99
C MET A 1 -51.75 43.31 -12.90
N GLU A 2 -51.08 42.88 -13.97
CA GLU A 2 -49.84 43.42 -14.54
C GLU A 2 -48.68 43.51 -13.53
N PHE A 3 -47.51 43.05 -13.98
CA PHE A 3 -46.16 43.16 -13.42
C PHE A 3 -45.77 42.22 -12.26
N ALA A 4 -45.26 41.00 -12.51
CA ALA A 4 -43.98 40.62 -13.16
C ALA A 4 -42.71 40.86 -12.30
N ARG A 5 -41.87 39.81 -12.32
CA ARG A 5 -40.38 39.78 -12.18
C ARG A 5 -39.84 39.61 -10.75
N PHE A 6 -38.86 38.75 -10.44
CA PHE A 6 -37.92 37.98 -11.27
C PHE A 6 -37.22 36.86 -10.46
N HIS A 7 -37.27 35.63 -10.99
CA HIS A 7 -36.16 34.68 -11.19
C HIS A 7 -35.12 34.41 -10.08
N GLY A 8 -35.35 33.34 -9.34
CA GLY A 8 -34.32 32.50 -8.72
C GLY A 8 -33.59 31.61 -9.76
N ALA A 9 -32.64 32.18 -10.52
CA ALA A 9 -31.86 31.43 -11.51
C ALA A 9 -30.49 32.05 -11.86
N ARG A 10 -29.80 32.67 -10.88
CA ARG A 10 -28.48 33.31 -11.16
C ARG A 10 -27.30 32.87 -10.29
N SER A 11 -27.50 32.15 -9.17
CA SER A 11 -26.37 31.66 -8.35
C SER A 11 -25.91 30.24 -8.65
N ALA A 12 -26.68 29.42 -9.36
CA ALA A 12 -26.28 28.04 -9.67
C ALA A 12 -25.30 27.93 -10.87
N SER A 13 -25.26 28.93 -11.75
CA SER A 13 -24.44 28.92 -12.96
C SER A 13 -23.03 29.51 -12.78
N ALA A 14 -22.73 30.11 -11.61
CA ALA A 14 -21.39 30.60 -11.27
C ALA A 14 -20.46 29.48 -10.77
N LEU A 15 -21.00 28.45 -10.12
CA LEU A 15 -20.21 27.31 -9.64
C LEU A 15 -19.94 26.25 -10.70
N LEU A 16 -20.64 26.29 -11.84
CA LEU A 16 -20.44 25.32 -12.93
C LEU A 16 -19.27 25.69 -13.87
N LYS A 17 -18.70 26.89 -13.77
CA LYS A 17 -17.60 27.34 -14.65
C LYS A 17 -16.19 27.07 -14.12
N VAL A 18 -16.05 26.60 -12.87
CA VAL A 18 -14.73 26.28 -12.26
C VAL A 18 -14.31 24.82 -12.50
N SER A 19 -15.13 24.01 -13.16
CA SER A 19 -14.75 22.64 -13.59
C SER A 19 -14.13 22.57 -15.00
N ALA A 20 -13.83 23.72 -15.61
CA ALA A 20 -13.40 23.84 -17.00
C ALA A 20 -11.88 23.94 -17.21
N THR A 21 -11.08 23.44 -16.28
CA THR A 21 -9.64 23.21 -16.53
C THR A 21 -9.31 21.75 -16.27
N ARG A 22 -9.74 20.88 -17.18
CA ARG A 22 -9.18 19.52 -17.32
C ARG A 22 -7.87 19.62 -18.11
N PRO A 23 -6.68 19.48 -17.50
CA PRO A 23 -5.49 19.16 -18.27
C PRO A 23 -5.52 17.66 -18.67
N SER A 24 -6.48 17.23 -19.49
CA SER A 24 -6.72 15.81 -19.80
C SER A 24 -6.07 15.31 -21.10
N SER A 25 -5.42 16.16 -21.89
CA SER A 25 -4.96 15.76 -23.23
C SER A 25 -3.44 15.53 -23.36
N VAL A 26 -2.64 15.89 -22.36
CA VAL A 26 -1.16 15.72 -22.43
C VAL A 26 -0.61 14.73 -21.39
N ALA A 27 -1.38 14.43 -20.33
CA ALA A 27 -1.03 13.42 -19.32
C ALA A 27 -1.50 12.00 -19.73
N SER A 28 -2.61 11.89 -20.47
CA SER A 28 -3.25 10.61 -20.79
C SER A 28 -2.42 9.69 -21.70
N LEU A 29 -1.55 10.26 -22.54
CA LEU A 29 -0.69 9.46 -23.43
C LEU A 29 0.59 8.96 -22.74
N ARG A 30 1.03 9.60 -21.64
CA ARG A 30 2.22 9.17 -20.89
C ARG A 30 1.96 7.95 -20.01
N THR A 31 0.72 7.77 -19.54
CA THR A 31 0.37 6.67 -18.62
C THR A 31 -0.10 5.40 -19.34
N ALA A 32 -0.53 5.49 -20.60
CA ALA A 32 -1.10 4.35 -21.32
C ALA A 32 -0.08 3.22 -21.56
N GLN A 33 1.19 3.54 -21.80
CA GLN A 33 2.27 2.55 -21.89
C GLN A 33 2.70 2.00 -20.51
N SER A 34 2.57 2.78 -19.44
CA SER A 34 2.96 2.37 -18.08
C SER A 34 1.82 1.75 -17.25
N ALA A 35 0.57 1.81 -17.72
CA ALA A 35 -0.59 1.21 -17.08
C ALA A 35 -0.51 -0.33 -16.98
N PRO A 36 -0.13 -1.09 -18.02
CA PRO A 36 -0.07 -2.55 -17.92
C PRO A 36 1.02 -3.02 -16.94
N ILE A 37 2.20 -2.38 -16.93
CA ILE A 37 3.28 -2.73 -15.98
C ILE A 37 2.88 -2.39 -14.53
N PHE A 38 2.22 -1.26 -14.30
CA PHE A 38 1.70 -0.88 -12.98
C PHE A 38 0.60 -1.83 -12.51
N THR A 39 -0.31 -2.22 -13.42
CA THR A 39 -1.39 -3.16 -13.13
C THR A 39 -0.84 -4.55 -12.80
N ALA A 40 0.10 -5.04 -13.62
CA ALA A 40 0.76 -6.31 -13.39
C ALA A 40 1.53 -6.33 -12.05
N GLY A 41 2.26 -5.25 -11.74
CA GLY A 41 2.95 -5.09 -10.46
C GLY A 41 2.00 -5.11 -9.26
N THR A 42 0.94 -4.31 -9.30
CA THR A 42 -0.08 -4.24 -8.24
C THR A 42 -0.79 -5.59 -8.06
N PHE A 43 -1.11 -6.27 -9.17
CA PHE A 43 -1.69 -7.60 -9.15
C PHE A 43 -0.76 -8.62 -8.48
N LEU A 44 0.54 -8.64 -8.84
CA LEU A 44 1.52 -9.56 -8.27
C LEU A 44 1.75 -9.31 -6.77
N ILE A 45 1.80 -8.04 -6.34
CA ILE A 45 1.89 -7.67 -4.92
C ILE A 45 0.65 -8.18 -4.16
N GLY A 46 -0.54 -7.95 -4.71
CA GLY A 46 -1.80 -8.42 -4.11
C GLY A 46 -1.89 -9.96 -4.05
N LEU A 47 -1.49 -10.64 -5.13
CA LEU A 47 -1.46 -12.10 -5.18
C LEU A 47 -0.49 -12.68 -4.14
N GLY A 48 0.72 -12.13 -4.05
CA GLY A 48 1.72 -12.56 -3.06
C GLY A 48 1.25 -12.34 -1.63
N ALA A 49 0.69 -11.15 -1.33
CA ALA A 49 0.13 -10.84 -0.03
C ALA A 49 -1.04 -11.78 0.35
N GLY A 50 -1.93 -12.08 -0.60
CA GLY A 50 -3.05 -13.00 -0.42
C GLY A 50 -2.58 -14.44 -0.14
N LEU A 51 -1.64 -14.97 -0.93
CA LEU A 51 -1.08 -16.30 -0.73
C LEU A 51 -0.33 -16.43 0.61
N PHE A 52 0.43 -15.40 0.99
CA PHE A 52 1.13 -15.37 2.27
C PHE A 52 0.16 -15.30 3.46
N GLY A 53 -0.84 -14.41 3.39
CA GLY A 53 -1.88 -14.30 4.41
C GLY A 53 -2.67 -15.60 4.58
N HIS A 54 -3.14 -16.18 3.47
CA HIS A 54 -3.89 -17.43 3.52
C HIS A 54 -3.03 -18.62 3.99
N GLY A 55 -1.80 -18.74 3.50
CA GLY A 55 -0.88 -19.81 3.88
C GLY A 55 -0.52 -19.76 5.36
N THR A 56 -0.24 -18.57 5.89
CA THR A 56 0.07 -18.39 7.33
C THR A 56 -1.14 -18.62 8.22
N LEU A 57 -2.33 -18.20 7.79
CA LEU A 57 -3.58 -18.47 8.51
C LEU A 57 -3.84 -19.97 8.61
N THR A 58 -3.79 -20.68 7.47
CA THR A 58 -3.99 -22.13 7.41
C THR A 58 -2.95 -22.86 8.27
N ALA A 59 -1.68 -22.48 8.18
CA ALA A 59 -0.62 -23.06 9.00
C ALA A 59 -0.85 -22.82 10.50
N THR A 60 -1.34 -21.63 10.87
CA THR A 60 -1.69 -21.29 12.25
C THR A 60 -2.83 -22.16 12.76
N MET A 61 -3.89 -22.34 11.96
CA MET A 61 -5.03 -23.20 12.31
C MET A 61 -4.63 -24.67 12.43
N GLN A 62 -3.77 -25.16 11.53
CA GLN A 62 -3.28 -26.56 11.56
C GLN A 62 -2.34 -26.83 12.73
N SER A 63 -1.60 -25.81 13.19
CA SER A 63 -0.66 -25.94 14.31
C SER A 63 -1.33 -25.80 15.67
N ALA A 64 -2.55 -25.27 15.72
CA ALA A 64 -3.29 -25.02 16.96
C ALA A 64 -4.03 -26.28 17.45
N PRO A 65 -4.05 -26.55 18.77
CA PRO A 65 -4.96 -27.53 19.36
C PRO A 65 -6.42 -27.22 19.01
N LYS A 66 -7.27 -28.26 18.88
CA LYS A 66 -8.67 -28.11 18.46
C LYS A 66 -9.46 -27.17 19.37
N GLU A 67 -9.18 -27.15 20.67
CA GLU A 67 -9.86 -26.25 21.62
C GLU A 67 -9.38 -24.78 21.53
N GLN A 68 -8.25 -24.50 20.87
CA GLN A 68 -7.57 -23.19 20.87
C GLN A 68 -7.48 -22.55 19.48
N VAL A 69 -8.12 -23.11 18.46
CA VAL A 69 -8.08 -22.55 17.09
C VAL A 69 -8.56 -21.09 17.06
N GLY A 70 -9.59 -20.74 17.82
CA GLY A 70 -10.07 -19.36 17.93
C GLY A 70 -9.06 -18.40 18.54
N LEU A 71 -8.31 -18.84 19.56
CA LEU A 71 -7.23 -18.04 20.18
C LEU A 71 -6.05 -17.86 19.22
N ALA A 72 -5.70 -18.91 18.47
CA ALA A 72 -4.64 -18.87 17.47
C ALA A 72 -4.99 -17.93 16.29
N LEU A 73 -6.25 -17.94 15.84
CA LEU A 73 -6.79 -16.99 14.85
C LEU A 73 -6.74 -15.55 15.37
N GLY A 74 -7.12 -15.34 16.63
CA GLY A 74 -7.02 -14.04 17.29
C GLY A 74 -5.58 -13.53 17.36
N ALA A 75 -4.64 -14.38 17.73
CA ALA A 75 -3.21 -14.04 17.79
C ALA A 75 -2.64 -13.71 16.39
N TRP A 76 -2.98 -14.50 15.37
CA TRP A 76 -2.58 -14.22 13.98
C TRP A 76 -3.07 -12.84 13.51
N GLY A 77 -4.35 -12.53 13.75
CA GLY A 77 -4.93 -11.24 13.37
C GLY A 77 -4.36 -10.06 14.17
N ALA A 78 -4.10 -10.25 15.47
CA ALA A 78 -3.50 -9.23 16.31
C ALA A 78 -2.09 -8.84 15.82
N VAL A 79 -1.24 -9.82 15.51
CA VAL A 79 0.10 -9.56 14.96
C VAL A 79 0.03 -8.82 13.63
N GLN A 80 -0.91 -9.18 12.74
CA GLN A 80 -1.11 -8.46 11.47
C GLN A 80 -1.54 -7.02 11.68
N ALA A 81 -2.52 -6.77 12.55
CA ALA A 81 -3.00 -5.42 12.83
C ALA A 81 -1.88 -4.53 13.42
N THR A 82 -1.10 -5.07 14.36
CA THR A 82 0.04 -4.35 14.95
C THR A 82 1.13 -4.10 13.93
N ALA A 83 1.53 -5.10 13.14
CA ALA A 83 2.56 -4.96 12.13
C ALA A 83 2.15 -3.97 11.03
N ALA A 84 0.91 -4.05 10.55
CA ALA A 84 0.38 -3.12 9.56
C ALA A 84 0.32 -1.68 10.09
N GLY A 85 -0.19 -1.49 11.31
CA GLY A 85 -0.23 -0.17 11.95
C GLY A 85 1.15 0.44 12.13
N LEU A 86 2.12 -0.36 12.61
CA LEU A 86 3.49 0.10 12.79
C LEU A 86 4.17 0.40 11.46
N ALA A 87 3.96 -0.43 10.43
CA ALA A 87 4.49 -0.20 9.10
C ALA A 87 3.95 1.10 8.50
N MET A 88 2.65 1.37 8.62
CA MET A 88 2.05 2.63 8.16
C MET A 88 2.61 3.85 8.90
N ALA A 89 2.75 3.76 10.23
CA ALA A 89 3.29 4.86 11.04
C ALA A 89 4.76 5.16 10.72
N ILE A 90 5.62 4.13 10.72
CA ILE A 90 7.05 4.28 10.45
C ILE A 90 7.27 4.69 9.00
N GLY A 91 6.58 4.06 8.05
CA GLY A 91 6.70 4.37 6.62
C GLY A 91 6.34 5.82 6.30
N GLY A 92 5.28 6.34 6.93
CA GLY A 92 4.89 7.75 6.82
C GLY A 92 5.97 8.70 7.36
N VAL A 93 6.47 8.45 8.57
CA VAL A 93 7.54 9.26 9.18
C VAL A 93 8.81 9.24 8.33
N VAL A 94 9.24 8.06 7.87
CA VAL A 94 10.44 7.92 7.02
C VAL A 94 10.26 8.67 5.71
N ARG A 95 9.11 8.51 5.05
CA ARG A 95 8.81 9.24 3.81
C ARG A 95 8.92 10.75 4.03
N ASP A 96 8.28 11.27 5.07
CA ASP A 96 8.19 12.71 5.30
C ASP A 96 9.55 13.30 5.67
N LEU A 97 10.37 12.56 6.45
CA LEU A 97 11.76 12.95 6.74
C LEU A 97 12.62 13.00 5.47
N VAL A 98 12.52 12.01 4.59
CA VAL A 98 13.28 11.97 3.34
C VAL A 98 12.90 13.15 2.43
N VAL A 99 11.61 13.48 2.34
CA VAL A 99 11.14 14.64 1.58
C VAL A 99 11.71 15.94 2.19
N ALA A 100 11.61 16.12 3.51
CA ALA A 100 12.14 17.30 4.18
C ALA A 100 13.66 17.46 4.00
N MET A 101 14.42 16.37 4.03
CA MET A 101 15.87 16.37 3.77
C MET A 101 16.21 16.71 2.31
N GLY A 102 15.39 16.25 1.36
CA GLY A 102 15.52 16.60 -0.06
C GLY A 102 15.29 18.08 -0.32
N ASP A 103 14.24 18.65 0.29
CA ASP A 103 13.90 20.08 0.18
C ASP A 103 14.99 20.98 0.79
N ALA A 104 15.59 20.53 1.91
CA ALA A 104 16.73 21.21 2.53
C ALA A 104 18.03 21.14 1.69
N GLY A 105 18.06 20.34 0.61
CA GLY A 105 19.25 20.13 -0.22
C GLY A 105 20.33 19.27 0.44
N ALA A 106 20.02 18.60 1.54
CA ALA A 106 20.96 17.80 2.32
C ALA A 106 21.09 16.35 1.82
N PHE A 107 20.20 15.90 0.93
CA PHE A 107 20.15 14.51 0.44
C PHE A 107 19.99 14.46 -1.08
N LEU A 108 20.83 13.68 -1.77
CA LEU A 108 20.86 13.39 -3.22
C LEU A 108 20.89 14.59 -4.21
N GLY A 109 20.83 15.82 -3.73
CA GLY A 109 20.82 17.03 -4.56
C GLY A 109 19.41 17.49 -4.95
N ARG A 110 19.23 18.79 -5.19
CA ARG A 110 17.92 19.43 -5.41
C ARG A 110 17.19 18.95 -6.68
N GLU A 111 17.91 18.27 -7.58
CA GLU A 111 17.39 17.59 -8.78
C GLU A 111 16.46 16.39 -8.45
N PHE A 112 16.64 15.78 -7.27
CA PHE A 112 15.82 14.66 -6.78
C PHE A 112 14.84 15.09 -5.68
N ALA A 113 14.62 16.41 -5.50
CA ALA A 113 13.64 16.93 -4.55
C ALA A 113 12.21 16.69 -5.08
N GLY A 114 11.36 16.07 -4.26
CA GLY A 114 9.97 15.80 -4.60
C GLY A 114 9.38 14.60 -3.87
N ALA A 115 8.04 14.53 -3.83
CA ALA A 115 7.31 13.51 -3.09
C ALA A 115 7.66 12.07 -3.53
N ALA A 116 8.01 11.87 -4.81
CA ALA A 116 8.37 10.56 -5.35
C ALA A 116 9.60 9.94 -4.66
N THR A 117 10.60 10.74 -4.30
CA THR A 117 11.84 10.26 -3.67
C THR A 117 11.57 9.64 -2.31
N GLY A 118 10.69 10.24 -1.50
CA GLY A 118 10.26 9.68 -0.22
C GLY A 118 9.60 8.30 -0.39
N TYR A 119 8.71 8.15 -1.39
CA TYR A 119 8.06 6.87 -1.67
C TYR A 119 9.02 5.79 -2.17
N VAL A 120 9.98 6.14 -3.04
CA VAL A 120 11.00 5.19 -3.52
C VAL A 120 11.84 4.64 -2.38
N VAL A 121 12.25 5.48 -1.43
CA VAL A 121 13.01 5.03 -0.25
C VAL A 121 12.18 4.06 0.60
N VAL A 122 10.91 4.38 0.87
CA VAL A 122 10.01 3.47 1.61
C VAL A 122 9.86 2.14 0.87
N TYR A 123 9.66 2.16 -0.45
CA TYR A 123 9.56 0.92 -1.23
C TYR A 123 10.82 0.05 -1.18
N ILE A 124 12.01 0.65 -1.18
CA ILE A 124 13.27 -0.11 -1.04
C ILE A 124 13.35 -0.75 0.35
N ILE A 125 13.00 -0.02 1.40
CA ILE A 125 12.97 -0.55 2.77
C ILE A 125 11.97 -1.71 2.87
N GLU A 126 10.75 -1.54 2.35
CA GLU A 126 9.73 -2.59 2.32
C GLU A 126 10.20 -3.83 1.55
N LEU A 127 10.87 -3.63 0.40
CA LEU A 127 11.43 -4.73 -0.38
C LEU A 127 12.48 -5.52 0.42
N ILE A 128 13.36 -4.84 1.14
CA ILE A 128 14.35 -5.48 2.02
C ILE A 128 13.65 -6.27 3.14
N LEU A 129 12.62 -5.71 3.77
CA LEU A 129 11.85 -6.38 4.83
C LEU A 129 11.07 -7.59 4.29
N LEU A 130 10.55 -7.53 3.06
CA LEU A 130 9.93 -8.68 2.40
C LEU A 130 10.95 -9.79 2.15
N VAL A 131 12.15 -9.47 1.67
CA VAL A 131 13.24 -10.46 1.51
C VAL A 131 13.64 -11.05 2.86
N ALA A 132 13.76 -10.23 3.91
CA ALA A 132 14.04 -10.69 5.26
C ALA A 132 12.94 -11.65 5.77
N THR A 133 11.68 -11.38 5.47
CA THR A 133 10.55 -12.26 5.80
C THR A 133 10.68 -13.63 5.13
N LEU A 134 11.07 -13.67 3.85
CA LEU A 134 11.32 -14.93 3.12
C LEU A 134 12.48 -15.72 3.74
N ILE A 135 13.57 -15.05 4.13
CA ILE A 135 14.72 -15.68 4.81
C ILE A 135 14.29 -16.30 6.14
N CYS A 136 13.50 -15.58 6.95
CA CYS A 136 12.98 -16.08 8.22
C CYS A 136 12.03 -17.28 8.04
N MET A 137 11.29 -17.34 6.93
CA MET A 137 10.36 -18.43 6.65
C MET A 137 11.05 -19.72 6.18
N ALA A 138 12.19 -19.62 5.48
CA ALA A 138 12.92 -20.78 4.95
C ALA A 138 13.19 -21.93 5.95
N PRO A 139 13.72 -21.68 7.18
CA PRO A 139 13.94 -22.76 8.15
C PRO A 139 12.63 -23.37 8.69
N LEU A 140 11.54 -22.60 8.76
CA LEU A 140 10.24 -23.08 9.24
C LEU A 140 9.65 -24.12 8.28
N VAL A 141 9.77 -23.88 6.97
CA VAL A 141 9.32 -24.81 5.93
C VAL A 141 10.17 -26.10 5.95
N LYS A 142 11.49 -25.99 6.13
CA LYS A 142 12.39 -27.15 6.19
C LYS A 142 12.08 -28.06 7.38
N LYS A 143 11.76 -27.50 8.55
CA LYS A 143 11.41 -28.28 9.76
C LYS A 143 10.11 -29.07 9.62
N ARG A 144 9.11 -28.52 8.92
CA ARG A 144 7.83 -29.22 8.66
C ARG A 144 8.04 -30.49 7.85
N ASN A 145 8.74 -30.37 6.71
CA ASN A 145 8.96 -31.50 5.80
C ASN A 145 9.76 -32.64 6.48
N ALA A 146 10.68 -32.32 7.39
CA ALA A 146 11.42 -33.33 8.16
C ALA A 146 10.50 -34.12 9.11
N ARG A 147 9.52 -33.45 9.75
CA ARG A 147 8.58 -34.07 10.68
C ARG A 147 7.62 -35.05 9.98
N GLU A 148 7.19 -34.71 8.77
CA GLU A 148 6.34 -35.57 7.93
C GLU A 148 7.08 -36.83 7.46
N SER A 149 8.40 -36.78 7.25
CA SER A 149 9.17 -37.95 6.80
C SER A 149 9.48 -39.00 7.88
N THR A 150 9.20 -38.68 9.16
CA THR A 150 9.47 -39.58 10.30
C THR A 150 8.18 -40.19 10.88
N GLN A 151 7.00 -39.73 10.42
CA GLN A 151 5.70 -40.36 10.71
C GLN A 151 5.30 -41.31 9.57
#